data_AF-A0A8S3GH57-F1
#
_entry.id   AF-A0A8S3GH57-F1
#
_cell.length_a   1.000
_cell.length_b   1.000
_cell.length_c   1.000
_cell.angle_alpha   90.00
_cell.angle_beta   90.00
_cell.angle_gamma   90.00
#
_symmetry.space_group_name_H-M   'P 1'
#
loop_
_entity.id
_entity.type
_entity.pdbx_description
1 polymer ?
#
loop_
_entity_poly.entity_id
_entity_poly.type
_entity_poly.pdbx_seq_one_letter_code
_entity_poly.pdbx_strand_id
1 'polypeptide(L)'
;MGLVQQEPVLFNLSIRDNIAYGDNSREITQSDIATAARQANIHELIISLPQGYETSCGAKGGQLSGGQKQRIAIARALVRSLKILLLDEATSALDNKSEKVVQAALDKA
;
A
#
# COMPACT_ATOMS: atom_id res chain seq x y z
N MET A 1 1.65 -5.47 15.42
CA MET A 1 1.67 -4.01 15.20
C MET A 1 2.27 -3.76 13.82
N GLY A 2 1.74 -2.77 13.10
CA GLY A 2 2.35 -2.26 11.87
C GLY A 2 2.56 -0.76 11.97
N LEU A 3 3.57 -0.28 11.25
CA LEU A 3 3.99 1.11 11.21
C LEU A 3 3.97 1.57 9.75
N VAL A 4 3.34 2.71 9.49
CA VAL A 4 3.43 3.42 8.21
C VAL A 4 4.11 4.76 8.48
N GLN A 5 5.27 4.97 7.85
CA GLN A 5 6.10 6.17 8.00
C GLN A 5 5.74 7.21 6.92
N GLN A 6 6.05 8.48 7.19
CA GLN A 6 5.86 9.61 6.26
C GLN A 6 6.53 9.36 4.89
N GLU A 7 7.77 8.86 4.89
CA GLU A 7 8.49 8.38 3.70
C GLU A 7 8.63 6.86 3.72
N PRO A 8 7.62 6.12 3.22
CA PRO A 8 7.67 4.68 3.27
C PRO A 8 8.69 4.11 2.29
N VAL A 9 9.55 3.24 2.82
CA VAL A 9 10.51 2.50 2.00
C VAL A 9 9.81 1.28 1.39
N LEU A 10 9.84 1.22 0.07
CA LEU A 10 9.45 0.04 -0.69
C LEU A 10 10.70 -0.79 -1.02
N PHE A 11 10.52 -2.11 -1.02
CA PHE A 11 11.53 -3.03 -1.51
C PHE A 11 11.65 -2.92 -3.03
N ASN A 12 12.84 -3.21 -3.56
CA ASN A 12 13.07 -3.32 -5.00
C ASN A 12 12.47 -4.64 -5.55
N LEU A 13 11.17 -4.78 -5.39
CA LEU A 13 10.33 -5.90 -5.80
C LEU A 13 9.10 -5.35 -6.52
N SER A 14 8.24 -6.24 -7.01
CA SER A 14 6.96 -5.85 -7.62
C SER A 14 6.04 -5.14 -6.60
N ILE A 15 5.04 -4.41 -7.09
CA ILE A 15 3.98 -3.85 -6.23
C ILE A 15 3.26 -4.98 -5.48
N ARG A 16 3.01 -6.11 -6.16
CA ARG A 16 2.43 -7.32 -5.58
C ARG A 16 3.18 -7.78 -4.34
N ASP A 17 4.49 -8.00 -4.48
CA ASP A 17 5.35 -8.51 -3.41
C ASP A 17 5.46 -7.50 -2.27
N ASN A 18 5.54 -6.21 -2.62
CA ASN A 18 5.55 -5.15 -1.62
C ASN A 18 4.27 -5.13 -0.77
N ILE A 19 3.10 -5.42 -1.34
CA ILE A 19 1.85 -5.51 -0.58
C ILE A 19 1.83 -6.83 0.23
N ALA A 20 2.13 -7.95 -0.43
CA ALA A 20 2.11 -9.28 0.19
C ALA A 20 3.04 -9.40 1.41
N TYR A 21 4.18 -8.70 1.39
CA TYR A 21 5.12 -8.65 2.50
C TYR A 21 4.52 -8.09 3.82
N GLY A 22 3.31 -7.54 3.75
CA GLY A 22 2.56 -7.14 4.92
C GLY A 22 2.27 -8.28 5.88
N ASP A 23 2.05 -9.50 5.37
CA ASP A 23 1.76 -10.70 6.16
C ASP A 23 2.49 -11.93 5.61
N ASN A 24 3.56 -12.31 6.30
CA ASN A 24 4.39 -13.47 5.95
C ASN A 24 3.97 -14.75 6.70
N SER A 25 2.86 -14.72 7.46
CA SER A 25 2.41 -15.87 8.26
C SER A 25 1.56 -16.87 7.47
N ARG A 26 1.09 -16.45 6.29
CA ARG A 26 0.24 -17.23 5.38
C ARG A 26 0.57 -16.88 3.93
N GLU A 27 0.09 -17.70 3.01
CA GLU A 27 0.12 -17.35 1.60
C GLU A 27 -0.90 -16.24 1.30
N ILE A 28 -0.43 -15.16 0.68
CA ILE A 28 -1.26 -14.02 0.31
C ILE A 28 -1.74 -14.20 -1.13
N THR A 29 -3.06 -14.30 -1.29
CA THR A 29 -3.66 -14.48 -2.61
C THR A 29 -3.71 -13.17 -3.39
N GLN A 30 -3.81 -13.25 -4.72
CA GLN A 30 -4.00 -12.07 -5.55
C GLN A 30 -5.27 -11.28 -5.18
N SER A 31 -6.31 -11.98 -4.69
CA SER A 31 -7.55 -11.35 -4.22
C SER A 31 -7.33 -10.50 -2.97
N ASP A 32 -6.52 -10.98 -2.02
CA ASP A 32 -6.17 -10.23 -0.81
C ASP A 32 -5.41 -8.95 -1.16
N ILE A 33 -4.44 -9.07 -2.07
CA ILE A 33 -3.63 -7.94 -2.57
C ILE A 33 -4.54 -6.92 -3.28
N ALA A 34 -5.45 -7.38 -4.13
CA ALA A 34 -6.39 -6.49 -4.81
C ALA A 34 -7.34 -5.78 -3.84
N THR A 35 -7.81 -6.49 -2.80
CA THR A 35 -8.67 -5.93 -1.77
C THR A 35 -7.95 -4.84 -0.99
N ALA A 36 -6.74 -5.12 -0.50
CA ALA A 36 -5.92 -4.15 0.22
C ALA A 36 -5.56 -2.93 -0.66
N ALA A 37 -5.26 -3.14 -1.95
CA ALA A 37 -4.99 -2.06 -2.89
C ALA A 37 -6.21 -1.19 -3.18
N ARG A 38 -7.43 -1.75 -3.20
CA ARG A 38 -8.67 -0.96 -3.35
C ARG A 38 -8.94 -0.14 -2.10
N GLN A 39 -8.78 -0.73 -0.93
CA GLN A 39 -8.90 -0.03 0.35
C GLN A 39 -7.91 1.13 0.46
N ALA A 40 -6.68 0.93 0.01
CA ALA A 40 -5.66 1.98 -0.05
C ALA A 40 -5.82 2.95 -1.26
N ASN A 41 -6.90 2.85 -2.03
CA ASN A 41 -7.19 3.71 -3.19
C ASN A 41 -6.04 3.78 -4.21
N ILE A 42 -5.42 2.64 -4.53
CA ILE A 42 -4.31 2.55 -5.51
C ILE A 42 -4.56 1.50 -6.61
N HIS A 43 -5.58 0.65 -6.45
CA HIS A 43 -5.91 -0.41 -7.41
C HIS A 43 -6.06 0.08 -8.86
N GLU A 44 -6.88 1.11 -9.08
CA GLU A 44 -7.13 1.65 -10.44
C GLU A 44 -5.86 2.15 -11.11
N LEU A 45 -4.96 2.77 -10.33
CA LEU A 45 -3.66 3.16 -10.85
C LEU A 45 -2.83 1.94 -11.21
N ILE A 46 -2.75 0.94 -10.33
CA ILE A 46 -1.93 -0.26 -10.55
C ILE A 46 -2.38 -0.96 -11.84
N ILE A 47 -3.67 -1.20 -12.03
CA ILE A 47 -4.17 -1.89 -13.23
C ILE A 47 -4.01 -1.06 -14.51
N SER A 48 -3.84 0.26 -14.40
CA SER A 48 -3.55 1.12 -15.55
C SER A 48 -2.08 1.06 -16.00
N LEU A 49 -1.18 0.54 -15.15
CA LEU A 49 0.24 0.36 -15.49
C LEU A 49 0.41 -0.79 -16.49
N PRO A 50 1.38 -0.73 -17.43
CA PRO A 50 1.59 -1.78 -18.43
C PRO A 50 1.83 -3.18 -17.86
N GLN A 51 2.44 -3.26 -16.66
CA GLN A 51 2.74 -4.51 -15.96
C GLN A 51 1.81 -4.77 -14.77
N GLY A 52 0.82 -3.89 -14.53
CA GLY A 52 -0.12 -4.07 -13.44
C GLY A 52 0.58 -4.20 -12.09
N TYR A 53 0.20 -5.23 -11.34
CA TYR A 53 0.79 -5.60 -10.05
C TYR A 53 2.24 -6.07 -10.13
N GLU A 54 2.68 -6.54 -11.29
CA GLU A 54 4.05 -6.98 -11.53
C GLU A 54 5.00 -5.80 -11.82
N THR A 55 4.47 -4.57 -11.87
CA THR A 55 5.31 -3.37 -12.00
C THR A 55 6.34 -3.32 -10.88
N SER A 56 7.61 -3.17 -11.26
CA SER A 56 8.70 -2.99 -10.30
C SER A 56 8.61 -1.65 -9.59
N CYS A 57 8.81 -1.63 -8.28
CA CYS A 57 8.90 -0.37 -7.53
C CYS A 57 10.25 0.35 -7.78
N GLY A 58 11.29 -0.37 -8.25
CA GLY A 58 12.65 0.13 -8.34
C GLY A 58 13.33 0.31 -6.97
N ALA A 59 14.60 0.72 -6.97
CA ALA A 59 15.36 0.96 -5.75
C ALA A 59 14.65 2.01 -4.85
N LYS A 60 14.25 1.61 -3.64
CA LYS A 60 13.50 2.44 -2.67
C LYS A 60 12.21 3.07 -3.26
N GLY A 61 11.57 2.40 -4.22
CA GLY A 61 10.37 2.95 -4.84
C GLY A 61 10.63 4.10 -5.82
N GLY A 62 11.87 4.31 -6.30
CA GLY A 62 12.26 5.50 -7.08
C GLY A 62 11.45 5.79 -8.35
N GLN A 63 10.66 4.83 -8.84
CA GLN A 63 9.78 4.99 -10.01
C GLN A 63 8.36 5.46 -9.65
N LEU A 64 8.07 5.66 -8.37
CA LEU A 64 6.74 6.02 -7.86
C LEU A 64 6.74 7.37 -7.16
N SER A 65 5.64 8.12 -7.27
CA SER A 65 5.44 9.36 -6.53
C SER A 65 5.30 9.09 -5.02
N GLY A 66 5.54 10.10 -4.18
CA GLY A 66 5.40 9.97 -2.71
C GLY A 66 4.03 9.42 -2.29
N GLY A 67 2.95 9.96 -2.86
CA GLY A 67 1.59 9.48 -2.59
C GLY A 67 1.33 8.04 -3.05
N GLN A 68 1.96 7.59 -4.15
CA GLN A 68 1.87 6.20 -4.60
C GLN A 68 2.59 5.26 -3.62
N LYS A 69 3.78 5.64 -3.14
CA LYS A 69 4.52 4.87 -2.12
C LYS A 69 3.72 4.76 -0.83
N GLN A 70 3.13 5.86 -0.37
CA GLN A 70 2.27 5.86 0.81
C GLN A 70 1.10 4.90 0.66
N ARG A 71 0.34 4.95 -0.45
CA ARG A 71 -0.78 4.02 -0.65
C ARG A 71 -0.35 2.56 -0.73
N ILE A 72 0.82 2.25 -1.30
CA ILE A 72 1.35 0.87 -1.30
C ILE A 72 1.72 0.42 0.12
N ALA A 73 2.34 1.30 0.92
CA ALA A 73 2.67 0.99 2.32
C ALA A 73 1.42 0.80 3.18
N ILE A 74 0.36 1.56 2.90
CA ILE A 74 -0.95 1.39 3.55
C ILE A 74 -1.58 0.07 3.13
N ALA A 75 -1.59 -0.27 1.83
CA ALA A 75 -2.05 -1.58 1.37
C ALA A 75 -1.29 -2.73 2.02
N ARG A 76 0.04 -2.61 2.17
CA ARG A 76 0.88 -3.56 2.92
C ARG A 76 0.42 -3.70 4.37
N ALA A 77 0.09 -2.61 5.05
CA ALA A 77 -0.41 -2.69 6.42
C ALA A 77 -1.79 -3.34 6.51
N LEU A 78 -2.68 -3.02 5.56
CA LEU A 78 -4.05 -3.51 5.49
C LEU A 78 -4.15 -5.02 5.22
N VAL A 79 -3.26 -5.59 4.39
CA VAL A 79 -3.30 -7.02 4.03
C VAL A 79 -3.15 -7.95 5.24
N ARG A 80 -2.51 -7.46 6.31
CA ARG A 80 -2.27 -8.19 7.57
C ARG A 80 -3.42 -8.08 8.57
N SER A 81 -4.40 -7.20 8.35
CA SER A 81 -5.50 -6.92 9.31
C SER A 81 -4.98 -6.74 10.75
N LEU A 82 -4.08 -5.77 10.92
CA LEU A 82 -3.39 -5.53 12.18
C LEU A 82 -4.32 -4.92 13.23
N LYS A 83 -4.37 -5.52 14.43
CA LYS A 83 -5.12 -4.98 15.58
C LYS A 83 -4.71 -3.57 16.04
N ILE A 84 -3.48 -3.15 15.71
CA ILE A 84 -2.92 -1.84 16.06
C ILE A 84 -2.04 -1.36 14.91
N LEU A 85 -2.40 -0.20 14.37
CA LEU A 85 -1.70 0.49 13.29
C LEU A 85 -1.19 1.85 13.79
N LEU A 86 0.11 2.11 13.62
CA LEU A 86 0.73 3.40 13.88
C LEU A 86 0.93 4.13 12.56
N LEU A 87 0.32 5.31 12.44
CA LEU A 87 0.38 6.17 11.25
C LEU A 87 1.18 7.42 11.62
N ASP A 88 2.37 7.57 11.05
CA ASP A 88 3.20 8.76 11.23
C ASP A 88 3.11 9.61 9.96
N GLU A 89 2.20 10.60 9.97
CA GLU A 89 1.88 11.46 8.82
C GLU A 89 1.64 10.69 7.50
N ALA A 90 1.07 9.49 7.59
CA ALA A 90 0.96 8.53 6.50
C ALA A 90 0.08 8.99 5.31
N THR A 91 -0.68 10.08 5.48
CA THR A 91 -1.54 10.68 4.46
C THR A 91 -1.02 12.01 3.92
N SER A 92 0.13 12.50 4.42
CA SER A 92 0.68 13.83 4.10
C SER A 92 0.99 14.07 2.62
N ALA A 93 1.24 13.01 1.84
CA ALA A 93 1.52 13.11 0.40
C ALA A 93 0.28 12.78 -0.47
N LEU A 94 -0.90 12.65 0.12
CA LEU A 94 -2.16 12.42 -0.59
C LEU A 94 -2.93 13.74 -0.80
N ASP A 95 -3.70 13.80 -1.88
CA ASP A 95 -4.72 14.84 -2.05
C ASP A 95 -5.93 14.59 -1.11
N ASN A 96 -6.65 15.67 -0.76
CA ASN A 96 -7.80 15.65 0.15
C ASN A 96 -8.86 14.58 -0.15
N LYS A 97 -9.09 14.24 -1.42
CA LYS A 97 -10.09 13.22 -1.79
C LYS A 97 -9.56 11.83 -1.46
N SER A 98 -8.32 11.57 -1.84
CA SER A 98 -7.67 10.29 -1.60
C SER A 98 -7.42 10.02 -0.12
N GLU A 99 -7.02 11.04 0.63
CA GLU A 99 -6.84 10.95 2.09
C GLU A 99 -8.11 10.46 2.78
N LYS A 100 -9.27 11.06 2.49
CA LYS A 100 -10.55 10.64 3.09
C LYS A 100 -10.91 9.18 2.81
N VAL A 101 -10.67 8.72 1.58
CA VAL A 101 -10.93 7.32 1.21
C VAL A 101 -10.04 6.37 1.98
N VAL A 102 -8.76 6.71 2.08
CA VAL A 102 -7.76 5.91 2.78
C VAL A 102 -8.02 5.90 4.29
N GLN A 103 -8.33 7.05 4.89
CA GLN A 103 -8.67 7.15 6.31
C GLN A 103 -9.90 6.28 6.65
N ALA A 104 -10.95 6.34 5.83
CA ALA A 104 -12.14 5.51 6.02
C ALA A 104 -11.86 3.99 5.88
N ALA A 105 -10.81 3.61 5.14
CA ALA A 105 -10.36 2.23 5.06
C ALA A 105 -9.55 1.81 6.30
N LEU A 106 -8.71 2.71 6.81
CA LEU A 106 -7.92 2.50 8.03
C LEU A 106 -8.80 2.40 9.28
N ASP A 107 -9.87 3.20 9.38
CA ASP A 107 -10.82 3.17 10.51
C ASP A 107 -11.64 1.86 10.57
N LYS A 108 -11.69 1.10 9.48
CA LYS A 108 -12.45 -0.16 9.36
C LYS A 108 -11.58 -1.42 9.46
N ALA A 109 -10.26 -1.26 9.47
CA ALA A 109 -9.28 -2.34 9.49
C ALA A 109 -8.93 -2.78 10.91
#